data_AF-A0A956P450-F1
#
_entry.id   AF-A0A956P450-F1
#
_cell.length_a   1.000
_cell.length_b   1.000
_cell.length_c   1.000
_cell.angle_alpha   90.00
_cell.angle_beta   90.00
_cell.angle_gamma   90.00
#
_symmetry.space_group_name_H-M   'P 1'
#
loop_
_entity.id
_entity.type
_entity.pdbx_description
1 polymer ?
#
loop_
_entity_poly.entity_id
_entity_poly.type
_entity_poly.pdbx_seq_one_letter_code
_entity_poly.pdbx_strand_id
1 'polypeptide(L)'
;MRTHTSRLALLAVLLPLFTGGCGYNTLQTLDEQVNKAEADIQTQLQRRADLVPNLVATVKGVAAQESTIYVGVAEARSRLTGAIQGGNIEEMAAANSAMGGALTRLLAVAEAYPEL
;
A
#
# COMPACT_ATOMS: atom_id res chain seq x y z
N MET A 1 56.95 31.01 1.96
CA MET A 1 56.26 30.07 2.89
C MET A 1 54.78 30.43 3.13
N ARG A 2 54.40 31.70 3.27
CA ARG A 2 53.01 32.15 3.60
C ARG A 2 51.94 31.92 2.51
N THR A 3 52.34 31.72 1.25
CA THR A 3 51.45 31.43 0.10
C THR A 3 51.11 29.94 -0.06
N HIS A 4 51.93 29.04 0.48
CA HIS A 4 51.66 27.60 0.47
C HIS A 4 50.70 27.22 1.60
N THR A 5 50.82 27.88 2.75
CA THR A 5 49.91 27.71 3.90
C THR A 5 48.49 28.19 3.61
N SER A 6 48.33 29.27 2.83
CA SER A 6 46.99 29.76 2.43
C SER A 6 46.30 28.84 1.42
N ARG A 7 47.06 28.26 0.47
CA ARG A 7 46.55 27.26 -0.48
C ARG A 7 46.09 25.98 0.21
N LEU A 8 46.85 25.50 1.20
CA LEU A 8 46.50 24.30 1.98
C LEU A 8 45.25 24.52 2.84
N ALA A 9 45.10 25.69 3.47
CA ALA A 9 43.92 26.03 4.23
C ALA A 9 42.65 26.08 3.35
N LEU A 10 42.78 26.62 2.14
CA LEU A 10 41.67 26.71 1.18
C LEU A 10 41.25 25.32 0.67
N LEU A 11 42.22 24.43 0.46
CA LEU A 11 41.98 23.03 0.08
C LEU A 11 41.32 22.24 1.21
N ALA A 12 41.71 22.45 2.47
CA ALA A 12 41.11 21.80 3.63
C ALA A 12 39.64 22.19 3.87
N VAL A 13 39.27 23.43 3.53
CA VAL A 13 37.87 23.91 3.61
C VAL A 13 37.02 23.40 2.43
N LEU A 14 37.62 23.25 1.24
CA LEU A 14 36.92 22.75 0.05
C LEU A 14 36.76 21.22 0.03
N LEU A 15 37.67 20.48 0.65
CA LEU A 15 37.65 19.01 0.67
C LEU A 15 36.32 18.37 1.16
N PRO A 16 35.72 18.82 2.29
CA PRO A 16 34.46 18.22 2.77
C PRO A 16 33.26 18.50 1.87
N LEU A 17 33.30 19.54 1.01
CA LEU A 17 32.23 19.81 0.03
C LEU A 17 32.21 18.79 -1.12
N PHE A 18 33.32 18.09 -1.38
CA PHE A 18 33.42 17.09 -2.45
C PHE A 18 33.17 15.65 -1.97
N THR A 19 33.11 15.39 -0.65
CA THR A 19 32.98 14.03 -0.10
C THR A 19 31.57 13.61 0.28
N GLY A 20 30.55 14.49 0.13
CA GLY A 20 29.20 14.25 0.65
C GLY A 20 28.24 13.38 -0.19
N GLY A 21 28.64 12.89 -1.37
CA GLY A 21 27.66 12.55 -2.43
C GLY A 21 27.55 11.10 -2.91
N CYS A 22 28.46 10.18 -2.59
CA CYS A 22 28.52 8.88 -3.26
C CYS A 22 28.29 7.72 -2.29
N GLY A 23 27.03 7.49 -1.88
CA GLY A 23 26.61 6.27 -1.18
C GLY A 23 25.58 6.46 -0.06
N TYR A 24 25.67 7.55 0.71
CA TYR A 24 24.66 7.84 1.74
C TYR A 24 23.30 8.19 1.11
N ASN A 25 23.35 8.96 0.02
CA ASN A 25 22.16 9.36 -0.72
C ASN A 25 21.42 8.18 -1.36
N THR A 26 22.13 7.11 -1.75
CA THR A 26 21.51 5.94 -2.40
C THR A 26 20.70 5.07 -1.44
N LEU A 27 21.18 4.88 -0.21
CA LEU A 27 20.42 4.12 0.79
C LEU A 27 19.17 4.87 1.22
N GLN A 28 19.28 6.19 1.43
CA GLN A 28 18.12 7.02 1.76
C GLN A 28 17.10 7.08 0.62
N THR A 29 17.54 7.22 -0.64
CA THR A 29 16.61 7.18 -1.78
C THR A 29 15.93 5.82 -1.95
N LEU A 30 16.61 4.71 -1.63
CA LEU A 30 15.99 3.38 -1.65
C LEU A 30 14.96 3.23 -0.53
N ASP A 31 15.26 3.72 0.67
CA ASP A 31 14.32 3.72 1.80
C ASP A 31 13.05 4.54 1.48
N GLU A 32 13.23 5.75 0.96
CA GLU A 32 12.12 6.60 0.51
C GLU A 32 11.28 5.95 -0.59
N GLN A 33 11.90 5.20 -1.51
CA GLN A 33 11.19 4.43 -2.53
C GLN A 33 10.34 3.31 -1.94
N VAL A 34 10.87 2.58 -0.94
CA VAL A 34 10.13 1.52 -0.24
C VAL A 34 8.93 2.13 0.52
N ASN A 35 9.16 3.19 1.28
CA ASN A 35 8.10 3.90 2.01
C ASN A 35 7.01 4.42 1.08
N LYS A 36 7.40 4.96 -0.09
CA LYS A 36 6.45 5.39 -1.12
C LYS A 36 5.63 4.23 -1.68
N ALA A 37 6.29 3.13 -2.04
CA ALA A 37 5.61 1.94 -2.55
C ALA A 37 4.62 1.36 -1.53
N GLU A 38 4.99 1.35 -0.25
CA GLU A 38 4.11 0.93 0.83
C GLU A 38 2.88 1.84 0.97
N ALA A 39 3.08 3.17 0.95
CA ALA A 39 1.99 4.14 1.00
C ALA A 39 1.05 4.02 -0.21
N ASP A 40 1.59 3.74 -1.40
CA ASP A 40 0.81 3.48 -2.61
C ASP A 40 -0.04 2.21 -2.43
N ILE A 41 0.54 1.12 -1.90
CA ILE A 41 -0.21 -0.12 -1.59
C ILE A 41 -1.35 0.15 -0.61
N GLN A 42 -1.08 0.83 0.51
CA GLN A 42 -2.10 1.19 1.50
C GLN A 42 -3.25 1.97 0.85
N THR A 43 -2.93 2.94 0.01
CA THR A 43 -3.94 3.75 -0.70
C THR A 43 -4.81 2.89 -1.63
N GLN A 44 -4.22 1.94 -2.37
CA GLN A 44 -4.98 1.05 -3.25
C GLN A 44 -5.89 0.10 -2.46
N LEU A 45 -5.38 -0.48 -1.37
CA LEU A 45 -6.15 -1.37 -0.51
C LEU A 45 -7.29 -0.63 0.20
N GLN A 46 -7.07 0.62 0.61
CA GLN A 46 -8.11 1.48 1.17
C GLN A 46 -9.23 1.73 0.15
N ARG A 47 -8.88 2.14 -1.08
CA ARG A 47 -9.87 2.32 -2.17
C ARG A 47 -10.67 1.04 -2.42
N ARG A 48 -10.02 -0.12 -2.43
CA ARG A 48 -10.70 -1.42 -2.55
C ARG A 48 -11.72 -1.61 -1.42
N ALA A 49 -11.31 -1.39 -0.18
CA ALA A 49 -12.19 -1.52 0.98
C ALA A 49 -13.37 -0.53 0.93
N ASP A 50 -13.16 0.68 0.43
CA ASP A 50 -14.19 1.73 0.32
C ASP A 50 -15.24 1.44 -0.76
N LEU A 51 -14.86 0.74 -1.84
CA LEU A 51 -15.79 0.39 -2.92
C LEU A 51 -16.67 -0.84 -2.60
N VAL A 52 -16.24 -1.70 -1.68
CA VAL A 52 -16.93 -2.96 -1.36
C VAL A 52 -18.38 -2.78 -0.90
N PRO A 53 -18.73 -1.82 -0.01
CA PRO A 53 -20.11 -1.59 0.36
C PRO A 53 -21.03 -1.29 -0.83
N ASN A 54 -20.54 -0.52 -1.80
CA ASN A 54 -21.30 -0.19 -3.01
C ASN A 54 -21.49 -1.44 -3.89
N LEU A 55 -20.43 -2.23 -4.11
CA LEU A 55 -20.54 -3.49 -4.86
C LEU A 55 -21.52 -4.47 -4.21
N VAL A 56 -21.45 -4.62 -2.88
CA VAL A 56 -22.37 -5.47 -2.12
C VAL A 56 -23.81 -4.96 -2.23
N ALA A 57 -24.03 -3.65 -2.20
CA ALA A 57 -25.36 -3.07 -2.35
C ALA A 57 -25.97 -3.38 -3.74
N THR A 58 -25.17 -3.28 -4.81
CA THR A 58 -25.61 -3.63 -6.17
C THR A 58 -26.02 -5.09 -6.26
N VAL A 59 -25.18 -6.02 -5.78
CA VAL A 59 -25.51 -7.46 -5.82
C VAL A 59 -26.70 -7.78 -4.91
N LYS A 60 -26.80 -7.17 -3.73
CA LYS A 60 -27.94 -7.33 -2.81
C LYS A 60 -29.28 -6.90 -3.41
N GLY A 61 -29.29 -5.93 -4.31
CA GLY A 61 -30.51 -5.46 -4.97
C GLY A 61 -31.23 -6.58 -5.75
N VAL A 62 -30.46 -7.58 -6.20
CA VAL A 62 -30.95 -8.69 -7.01
C VAL A 62 -30.91 -10.01 -6.24
N ALA A 63 -29.85 -10.26 -5.46
CA ALA A 63 -29.63 -11.52 -4.75
C ALA A 63 -29.79 -11.36 -3.22
N ALA A 64 -30.93 -10.85 -2.75
CA ALA A 64 -31.12 -10.49 -1.33
C ALA A 64 -30.96 -11.66 -0.33
N GLN A 65 -31.12 -12.90 -0.78
CA GLN A 65 -31.14 -14.11 0.07
C GLN A 65 -29.73 -14.60 0.44
N GLU A 66 -28.67 -14.09 -0.20
CA GLU A 66 -27.27 -14.55 -0.07
C GLU A 66 -26.54 -13.99 1.17
N SER A 67 -27.22 -13.98 2.32
CA SER A 67 -26.73 -13.39 3.58
C SER A 67 -25.34 -13.92 3.98
N THR A 68 -25.11 -15.22 3.89
CA THR A 68 -23.83 -15.86 4.23
C THR A 68 -22.67 -15.29 3.41
N ILE A 69 -22.90 -15.03 2.11
CA ILE A 69 -21.89 -14.44 1.22
C ILE A 69 -21.59 -13.00 1.63
N TYR A 70 -22.64 -12.21 1.90
CA TYR A 70 -22.48 -10.82 2.31
C TYR A 70 -21.76 -10.67 3.66
N VAL A 71 -22.05 -11.54 4.62
CA VAL A 71 -21.33 -11.58 5.90
C VAL A 71 -19.86 -11.91 5.66
N GLY A 72 -19.55 -12.91 4.82
CA GLY A 72 -18.17 -13.25 4.47
C GLY A 72 -17.40 -12.11 3.80
N VAL A 73 -18.04 -11.35 2.91
CA VAL A 73 -17.44 -10.16 2.29
C VAL A 73 -17.25 -9.04 3.32
N ALA A 74 -18.22 -8.80 4.20
CA ALA A 74 -18.12 -7.78 5.25
C ALA A 74 -17.00 -8.10 6.25
N GLU A 75 -16.85 -9.36 6.64
CA GLU A 75 -15.77 -9.81 7.50
C GLU A 75 -14.40 -9.67 6.83
N ALA A 76 -14.28 -10.10 5.57
CA ALA A 76 -13.04 -9.94 4.81
C ALA A 76 -12.66 -8.46 4.64
N ARG A 77 -13.64 -7.58 4.41
CA ARG A 77 -13.46 -6.13 4.39
C ARG A 77 -12.93 -5.62 5.73
N SER A 78 -13.57 -6.03 6.83
CA SER A 78 -13.16 -5.63 8.18
C SER A 78 -11.71 -6.00 8.47
N ARG A 79 -11.32 -7.24 8.13
CA ARG A 79 -9.94 -7.72 8.25
C ARG A 79 -8.96 -6.89 7.41
N LEU A 80 -9.32 -6.56 6.16
CA LEU A 80 -8.51 -5.70 5.30
C LEU A 80 -8.33 -4.30 5.89
N THR A 81 -9.41 -3.66 6.35
CA THR A 81 -9.34 -2.34 6.98
C THR A 81 -8.55 -2.36 8.29
N GLY A 82 -8.59 -3.45 9.04
CA GLY A 82 -7.78 -3.63 10.24
C GLY A 82 -6.29 -3.77 9.91
N ALA A 83 -5.96 -4.58 8.89
CA ALA A 83 -4.58 -4.75 8.45
C ALA A 83 -3.97 -3.44 7.90
N ILE A 84 -4.75 -2.63 7.17
CA ILE A 84 -4.31 -1.30 6.70
C ILE A 84 -3.97 -0.39 7.90
N GLN A 85 -4.81 -0.37 8.93
CA GLN A 85 -4.56 0.43 10.14
C GLN A 85 -3.34 -0.06 10.93
N GLY A 86 -3.04 -1.36 10.88
CA GLY A 86 -1.86 -1.94 11.51
C GLY A 86 -0.55 -1.61 10.81
N GLY A 87 -0.59 -1.22 9.52
CA GLY A 87 0.60 -0.85 8.75
C GLY A 87 1.56 -2.00 8.44
N ASN A 88 1.18 -3.26 8.70
CA ASN A 88 2.02 -4.41 8.39
C ASN A 88 1.74 -4.91 6.96
N ILE A 89 2.73 -4.86 6.08
CA ILE A 89 2.62 -5.28 4.66
C ILE A 89 2.19 -6.75 4.52
N GLU A 90 2.70 -7.65 5.36
CA GLU A 90 2.40 -9.07 5.29
C GLU A 90 0.94 -9.34 5.67
N GLU A 91 0.46 -8.67 6.73
CA GLU A 91 -0.94 -8.74 7.13
C GLU A 91 -1.86 -8.13 6.08
N MET A 92 -1.47 -6.99 5.48
CA MET A 92 -2.21 -6.37 4.37
C MET A 92 -2.31 -7.31 3.17
N ALA A 93 -1.22 -7.99 2.80
CA ALA A 93 -1.19 -8.95 1.71
C ALA A 93 -2.10 -10.16 1.99
N ALA A 94 -2.04 -10.71 3.19
CA ALA A 94 -2.89 -11.82 3.61
C ALA A 94 -4.38 -11.43 3.63
N ALA A 95 -4.71 -10.26 4.19
CA ALA A 95 -6.08 -9.77 4.22
C ALA A 95 -6.62 -9.43 2.82
N ASN A 96 -5.79 -8.88 1.93
CA ASN A 96 -6.16 -8.62 0.54
C ASN A 96 -6.42 -9.93 -0.24
N SER A 97 -5.64 -10.99 0.03
CA SER A 97 -5.89 -12.33 -0.55
C SER A 97 -7.23 -12.91 -0.08
N ALA A 98 -7.51 -12.85 1.23
CA ALA A 98 -8.79 -13.28 1.79
C ALA A 98 -9.97 -12.49 1.19
N MET A 99 -9.80 -11.18 1.02
CA MET A 99 -10.76 -10.32 0.33
C MET A 99 -10.95 -10.70 -1.14
N GLY A 100 -9.88 -11.11 -1.84
CA GLY A 100 -9.94 -11.71 -3.17
C GLY A 100 -10.90 -12.91 -3.21
N GLY A 101 -10.69 -13.89 -2.33
CA GLY A 101 -11.55 -15.07 -2.26
C GLY A 101 -13.00 -14.77 -1.87
N ALA A 102 -13.26 -13.74 -1.04
CA ALA A 102 -14.62 -13.29 -0.75
C ALA A 102 -15.30 -12.66 -1.98
N LEU A 103 -14.59 -11.82 -2.74
CA LEU A 103 -15.12 -11.23 -3.97
C LEU A 103 -15.33 -12.27 -5.09
N THR A 104 -14.51 -13.31 -5.18
CA THR A 104 -14.75 -14.42 -6.13
C THR A 104 -16.07 -15.14 -5.83
N ARG A 105 -16.40 -15.35 -4.55
CA ARG A 105 -17.70 -15.93 -4.17
C ARG A 105 -18.86 -14.98 -4.46
N LEU A 106 -18.67 -13.68 -4.25
CA LEU A 106 -19.65 -12.66 -4.62
C LEU A 106 -19.88 -12.61 -6.14
N LEU A 107 -18.82 -12.79 -6.94
CA LEU A 107 -18.92 -12.88 -8.40
C LEU A 107 -19.72 -14.11 -8.82
N ALA A 108 -19.50 -15.27 -8.19
CA ALA A 108 -20.30 -16.47 -8.46
C ALA A 108 -21.79 -16.26 -8.15
N VAL A 109 -22.13 -15.50 -7.11
CA VAL A 109 -23.52 -15.07 -6.86
C VAL A 109 -24.00 -14.16 -7.98
N ALA A 110 -23.22 -13.17 -8.39
CA ALA A 110 -23.62 -12.29 -9.48
C ALA A 110 -23.88 -13.05 -10.81
N GLU A 111 -23.07 -14.06 -11.11
CA GLU A 111 -23.25 -14.92 -12.28
C GLU A 111 -24.50 -15.82 -12.20
N ALA A 112 -24.90 -16.21 -10.99
CA ALA A 112 -26.09 -17.02 -10.76
C ALA A 112 -27.41 -16.23 -10.91
N TYR A 113 -27.35 -14.89 -10.82
CA TYR A 113 -28.48 -13.97 -10.90
C TYR A 113 -28.30 -13.01 -12.10
N PRO A 114 -28.59 -13.46 -13.33
CA PRO A 114 -28.29 -12.74 -14.57
C PRO A 114 -29.11 -11.45 -14.78
N GLU A 115 -30.13 -11.21 -13.96
CA GLU A 115 -30.92 -9.98 -13.95
C GLU A 115 -30.21 -8.75 -13.31
N LEU A 116 -28.92 -8.88 -12.96
CA LEU A 116 -28.04 -7.77 -12.54
C LEU A 116 -27.76 -6.72 -13.62
#